data_AF-A0A968NWU7-F1
#
_entry.id   AF-A0A968NWU7-F1
#
_cell.length_a   1.000
_cell.length_b   1.000
_cell.length_c   1.000
_cell.angle_alpha   90.00
_cell.angle_beta   90.00
_cell.angle_gamma   90.00
#
_symmetry.space_group_name_H-M   'P 1'
#
loop_
_entity.id
_entity.type
_entity.pdbx_description
1 polymer ?
#
loop_
_entity_poly.entity_id
_entity_poly.type
_entity_poly.pdbx_seq_one_letter_code
_entity_poly.pdbx_strand_id
1 'polypeptide(L)'
;MKKLIRGLREFQTGYFSQYHDLFEQLAHGQKPRVLFITCSDSRVDPTLITQAQVGDLFVIRNAGNIIPPYGAANGGEGAAVEYAIHALGIEQIIVCGHSNCGAMKGLLQLGKLEEEMPLVYDWLKHAEATRRLVKENYGDRQGEELLEITTAEHVLTQIENLQTYPVVHSRLYQNKLKIYGWIFHIETGEVLAFDPDLHEFVAPSSQVTDYYVPDRAEASHNGHSEPACDLPDHGAVRRPARSHHAAVYRTGRSHLSCS
;
A
#
# COMPACT_ATOMS: atom_id res chain seq x y z
N MET A 1 15.21 11.40 25.75
CA MET A 1 15.18 12.88 25.58
C MET A 1 16.53 13.54 25.33
N LYS A 2 17.56 13.36 26.18
CA LYS A 2 18.89 14.02 25.97
C LYS A 2 19.50 13.78 24.58
N LYS A 3 19.45 12.54 24.07
CA LYS A 3 19.93 12.18 22.71
C LYS A 3 19.21 12.95 21.61
N LEU A 4 17.89 13.10 21.70
CA LEU A 4 17.09 13.83 20.70
C LEU A 4 17.41 15.32 20.70
N ILE A 5 17.54 15.94 21.89
CA ILE A 5 17.91 17.36 22.00
C ILE A 5 19.30 17.61 21.39
N ARG A 6 20.26 16.70 21.62
CA ARG A 6 21.57 16.77 20.98
C ARG A 6 21.45 16.62 19.44
N GLY A 7 20.63 15.69 18.97
CA GLY A 7 20.35 15.51 17.54
C GLY A 7 19.74 16.76 16.88
N LEU A 8 18.89 17.53 17.58
CA LEU A 8 18.39 18.80 17.06
C LEU A 8 19.50 19.83 16.84
N ARG A 9 20.48 19.88 17.76
CA ARG A 9 21.65 20.76 17.59
C ARG A 9 22.53 20.29 16.44
N GLU A 10 22.79 18.99 16.36
CA GLU A 10 23.56 18.38 15.25
C GLU A 10 22.90 18.64 13.89
N PHE A 11 21.56 18.55 13.81
CA PHE A 11 20.80 18.92 12.61
C PHE A 11 20.99 20.39 12.25
N GLN A 12 20.79 21.30 13.21
CA GLN A 12 20.91 22.75 13.00
C GLN A 12 22.31 23.15 12.55
N THR A 13 23.36 22.64 13.20
CA THR A 13 24.73 23.03 12.90
C THR A 13 25.35 22.26 11.73
N GLY A 14 24.80 21.11 11.37
CA GLY A 14 25.26 20.24 10.30
C GLY A 14 24.40 20.35 9.04
N TYR A 15 23.43 19.44 8.92
CA TYR A 15 22.61 19.29 7.71
C TYR A 15 21.88 20.59 7.33
N PHE A 16 21.21 21.25 8.28
CA PHE A 16 20.48 22.49 8.00
C PHE A 16 21.41 23.58 7.46
N SER A 17 22.56 23.82 8.11
CA SER A 17 23.56 24.81 7.65
C SER A 17 24.07 24.50 6.25
N GLN A 18 24.31 23.22 5.93
CA GLN A 18 24.80 22.80 4.61
C GLN A 18 23.76 22.99 3.51
N TYR A 19 22.47 22.82 3.84
CA TYR A 19 21.35 22.89 2.89
C TYR A 19 20.46 24.13 3.15
N HIS A 20 21.05 25.24 3.60
CA HIS A 20 20.31 26.46 3.97
C HIS A 20 19.38 26.94 2.86
N ASP A 21 19.89 27.06 1.63
CA ASP A 21 19.12 27.55 0.47
C ASP A 21 17.94 26.62 0.12
N LEU A 22 18.11 25.31 0.31
CA LEU A 22 17.02 24.35 0.14
C LEU A 22 15.91 24.59 1.16
N PHE A 23 16.27 24.77 2.45
CA PHE A 23 15.27 25.04 3.48
C PHE A 23 14.60 26.41 3.33
N GLU A 24 15.33 27.43 2.85
CA GLU A 24 14.76 28.73 2.52
C GLU A 24 13.72 28.60 1.40
N GLN A 25 14.02 27.84 0.34
CA GLN A 25 13.06 27.55 -0.73
C GLN A 25 11.83 26.79 -0.21
N LEU A 26 12.04 25.74 0.58
CA LEU A 26 10.96 24.92 1.13
C LEU A 26 10.08 25.68 2.14
N ALA A 27 10.59 26.73 2.78
CA ALA A 27 9.80 27.58 3.67
C ALA A 27 8.67 28.33 2.94
N HIS A 28 8.78 28.51 1.61
CA HIS A 28 7.74 29.13 0.79
C HIS A 28 6.66 28.15 0.29
N GLY A 29 6.89 26.84 0.41
CA GLY A 29 5.93 25.83 0.01
C GLY A 29 6.58 24.50 -0.34
N GLN A 30 5.77 23.44 -0.35
CA GLN A 30 6.20 22.08 -0.72
C GLN A 30 5.70 21.71 -2.12
N LYS A 31 6.50 20.92 -2.85
CA LYS A 31 6.12 20.31 -4.14
C LYS A 31 6.63 18.86 -4.23
N PRO A 32 6.19 17.98 -3.31
CA PRO A 32 6.55 16.58 -3.35
C PRO A 32 6.05 15.91 -4.62
N ARG A 33 6.81 14.93 -5.11
CA ARG A 33 6.48 14.17 -6.32
C ARG A 33 5.74 12.87 -6.02
N VAL A 34 5.90 12.35 -4.81
CA VAL A 34 5.41 11.03 -4.41
C VAL A 34 4.68 11.12 -3.08
N LEU A 35 3.50 10.49 -3.01
CA LEU A 35 2.84 10.12 -1.77
C LEU A 35 3.38 8.76 -1.33
N PHE A 36 4.12 8.72 -0.23
CA PHE A 36 4.70 7.48 0.31
C PHE A 36 3.92 7.02 1.55
N ILE A 37 3.24 5.89 1.43
CA ILE A 37 2.41 5.31 2.50
C ILE A 37 3.17 4.13 3.08
N THR A 38 3.52 4.18 4.36
CA THR A 38 4.28 3.10 5.00
C THR A 38 3.98 2.93 6.48
N CYS A 39 4.62 1.96 7.12
CA CYS A 39 4.33 1.61 8.50
C CYS A 39 4.96 2.62 9.48
N SER A 40 4.33 2.81 10.63
CA SER A 40 4.91 3.54 11.78
C SER A 40 6.10 2.81 12.43
N ASP A 41 6.45 1.61 11.96
CA ASP A 41 7.59 0.84 12.44
C ASP A 41 8.88 1.68 12.45
N SER A 42 9.54 1.75 13.61
CA SER A 42 10.70 2.61 13.83
C SER A 42 11.94 2.21 13.03
N ARG A 43 11.92 1.04 12.38
CA ARG A 43 12.98 0.54 11.50
C ARG A 43 12.80 1.00 10.05
N VAL A 44 11.65 1.60 9.73
CA VAL A 44 11.32 2.07 8.38
C VAL A 44 11.41 3.60 8.35
N ASP A 45 12.28 4.11 7.50
CA ASP A 45 12.38 5.53 7.18
C ASP A 45 12.34 5.68 5.65
N PRO A 46 11.22 6.16 5.07
CA PRO A 46 11.07 6.23 3.62
C PRO A 46 12.12 7.15 2.97
N THR A 47 12.49 8.25 3.63
CA THR A 47 13.50 9.17 3.11
C THR A 47 14.87 8.50 3.06
N LEU A 48 15.21 7.71 4.09
CA LEU A 48 16.48 6.98 4.14
C LEU A 48 16.55 5.88 3.07
N ILE A 49 15.54 5.02 2.96
CA ILE A 49 15.58 3.87 2.04
C ILE A 49 15.57 4.30 0.58
N THR A 50 14.99 5.46 0.24
CA THR A 50 14.98 5.99 -1.14
C THR A 50 16.06 7.05 -1.40
N GLN A 51 16.85 7.42 -0.39
CA GLN A 51 17.79 8.55 -0.46
C GLN A 51 17.12 9.85 -0.95
N ALA A 52 15.85 10.04 -0.62
CA ALA A 52 15.09 11.22 -1.01
C ALA A 52 15.58 12.47 -0.25
N GLN A 53 15.43 13.64 -0.85
CA GLN A 53 15.68 14.92 -0.19
C GLN A 53 14.45 15.37 0.61
N VAL A 54 14.65 16.31 1.53
CA VAL A 54 13.54 16.98 2.20
C VAL A 54 12.66 17.65 1.14
N GLY A 55 11.35 17.38 1.18
CA GLY A 55 10.38 17.91 0.23
C GLY A 55 10.08 17.01 -0.98
N ASP A 56 10.83 15.91 -1.20
CA ASP A 56 10.53 14.96 -2.30
C ASP A 56 9.29 14.11 -2.02
N LEU A 57 9.11 13.68 -0.77
CA LEU A 57 8.07 12.74 -0.35
C LEU A 57 7.04 13.41 0.57
N PHE A 58 5.75 13.20 0.27
CA PHE A 58 4.66 13.43 1.22
C PHE A 58 4.32 12.09 1.87
N VAL A 59 4.39 11.99 3.21
CA VAL A 59 4.43 10.67 3.88
C VAL A 59 3.22 10.44 4.78
N ILE A 60 2.56 9.28 4.61
CA ILE A 60 1.57 8.76 5.56
C ILE A 60 2.22 7.59 6.32
N ARG A 61 2.12 7.61 7.65
CA ARG A 61 2.59 6.52 8.51
C ARG A 61 1.53 6.12 9.53
N ASN A 62 1.16 4.84 9.51
CA ASN A 62 0.30 4.24 10.53
C ASN A 62 0.71 2.77 10.78
N ALA A 63 0.15 2.13 11.80
CA ALA A 63 0.49 0.74 12.11
C ALA A 63 0.03 -0.20 10.98
N GLY A 64 0.97 -0.74 10.21
CA GLY A 64 0.68 -1.65 9.11
C GLY A 64 0.35 -0.98 7.78
N ASN A 65 0.68 0.30 7.58
CA ASN A 65 0.54 0.99 6.28
C ASN A 65 -0.86 0.86 5.65
N ILE A 66 -1.90 0.85 6.49
CA ILE A 66 -3.28 0.61 6.08
C ILE A 66 -3.89 1.90 5.53
N ILE A 67 -4.61 1.78 4.43
CA ILE A 67 -5.52 2.82 3.95
C ILE A 67 -6.92 2.22 4.00
N PRO A 68 -7.81 2.69 4.89
CA PRO A 68 -9.19 2.25 4.91
C PRO A 68 -9.88 2.57 3.56
N PRO A 69 -10.84 1.74 3.10
CA PRO A 69 -11.68 2.09 1.97
C PRO A 69 -12.36 3.46 2.16
N TYR A 70 -12.64 4.15 1.06
CA TYR A 70 -13.31 5.46 1.11
C TYR A 70 -14.64 5.37 1.88
N GLY A 71 -14.82 6.25 2.86
CA GLY A 71 -16.00 6.29 3.72
C GLY A 71 -16.03 5.25 4.85
N ALA A 72 -15.05 4.33 4.94
CA ALA A 72 -15.00 3.32 5.99
C ALA A 72 -14.38 3.82 7.31
N ALA A 73 -13.62 4.91 7.27
CA ALA A 73 -12.99 5.53 8.42
C ALA A 73 -13.04 7.07 8.31
N ASN A 74 -12.91 7.74 9.45
CA ASN A 74 -12.81 9.19 9.57
C ASN A 74 -11.46 9.64 10.17
N GLY A 75 -10.42 8.83 9.98
CA GLY A 75 -9.04 9.11 10.37
C GLY A 75 -8.34 10.13 9.47
N GLY A 76 -7.02 10.23 9.61
CA GLY A 76 -6.19 11.18 8.84
C GLY A 76 -5.80 10.69 7.45
N GLU A 77 -5.92 9.38 7.18
CA GLU A 77 -5.45 8.73 5.95
C GLU A 77 -6.13 9.30 4.72
N GLY A 78 -7.46 9.33 4.71
CA GLY A 78 -8.24 9.80 3.57
C GLY A 78 -8.03 11.28 3.27
N ALA A 79 -7.96 12.11 4.31
CA ALA A 79 -7.66 13.54 4.17
C ALA A 79 -6.24 13.76 3.64
N ALA A 80 -5.25 12.99 4.09
CA ALA A 80 -3.88 13.09 3.60
C ALA A 80 -3.74 12.63 2.14
N VAL A 81 -4.45 11.56 1.74
CA VAL A 81 -4.54 11.13 0.33
C VAL A 81 -5.17 12.23 -0.52
N GLU A 82 -6.31 12.79 -0.09
CA GLU A 82 -6.97 13.88 -0.81
C GLU A 82 -6.08 15.11 -0.95
N TYR A 83 -5.40 15.52 0.11
CA TYR A 83 -4.49 16.66 0.09
C TYR A 83 -3.30 16.42 -0.86
N ALA A 84 -2.66 15.26 -0.78
CA ALA A 84 -1.53 14.89 -1.64
C ALA A 84 -1.91 14.95 -3.12
N ILE A 85 -3.05 14.36 -3.48
CA ILE A 85 -3.46 14.26 -4.88
C ILE A 85 -4.09 15.58 -5.34
N HIS A 86 -5.08 16.11 -4.64
CA HIS A 86 -5.82 17.30 -5.06
C HIS A 86 -5.01 18.59 -4.89
N ALA A 87 -4.48 18.85 -3.69
CA ALA A 87 -3.86 20.13 -3.36
C ALA A 87 -2.39 20.21 -3.79
N LEU A 88 -1.62 19.13 -3.62
CA LEU A 88 -0.19 19.12 -3.99
C LEU A 88 0.07 18.67 -5.43
N GLY A 89 -0.93 18.09 -6.11
CA GLY A 89 -0.79 17.64 -7.49
C GLY A 89 0.16 16.45 -7.65
N ILE A 90 0.32 15.62 -6.61
CA ILE A 90 1.12 14.40 -6.70
C ILE A 90 0.51 13.45 -7.74
N GLU A 91 1.40 12.84 -8.55
CA GLU A 91 1.05 11.92 -9.63
C GLU A 91 1.53 10.47 -9.36
N GLN A 92 2.19 10.23 -8.22
CA GLN A 92 2.73 8.92 -7.85
C GLN A 92 2.39 8.58 -6.40
N ILE A 93 1.85 7.39 -6.17
CA ILE A 93 1.62 6.83 -4.83
C ILE A 93 2.45 5.56 -4.69
N ILE A 94 3.16 5.41 -3.58
CA ILE A 94 3.80 4.16 -3.19
C ILE A 94 3.12 3.66 -1.92
N VAL A 95 2.60 2.44 -1.95
CA VAL A 95 2.21 1.70 -0.75
C VAL A 95 3.34 0.75 -0.41
N CYS A 96 4.06 1.02 0.67
CA CYS A 96 5.22 0.25 1.09
C CYS A 96 4.92 -0.54 2.37
N GLY A 97 4.75 -1.85 2.22
CA GLY A 97 4.85 -2.82 3.31
C GLY A 97 6.30 -3.07 3.71
N HIS A 98 6.52 -3.89 4.74
CA HIS A 98 7.87 -4.26 5.16
C HIS A 98 7.91 -5.62 5.85
N SER A 99 9.08 -6.27 5.78
CA SER A 99 9.29 -7.56 6.44
C SER A 99 9.10 -7.45 7.96
N ASN A 100 8.68 -8.56 8.57
CA ASN A 100 8.50 -8.65 10.02
C ASN A 100 7.58 -7.56 10.62
N CYS A 101 6.49 -7.21 9.92
CA CYS A 101 5.53 -6.20 10.36
C CYS A 101 4.71 -6.66 11.57
N GLY A 102 4.74 -5.88 12.65
CA GLY A 102 3.98 -6.17 13.87
C GLY A 102 2.46 -6.12 13.67
N ALA A 103 1.96 -5.20 12.84
CA ALA A 103 0.54 -5.10 12.51
C ALA A 103 0.05 -6.33 11.74
N MET A 104 0.84 -6.85 10.78
CA MET A 104 0.48 -8.07 10.03
C MET A 104 0.53 -9.32 10.92
N LYS A 105 1.50 -9.40 11.85
CA LYS A 105 1.51 -10.44 12.90
C LYS A 105 0.25 -10.37 13.78
N GLY A 106 -0.18 -9.15 14.12
CA GLY A 106 -1.41 -8.89 14.84
C GLY A 106 -2.65 -9.32 14.06
N LEU A 107 -2.70 -9.02 12.75
CA LEU A 107 -3.81 -9.37 11.87
C LEU A 107 -4.00 -10.89 11.76
N LEU A 108 -2.91 -11.65 11.68
CA LEU A 108 -2.93 -13.12 11.70
C LEU A 108 -3.44 -13.71 13.03
N GLN A 109 -3.37 -12.93 14.11
CA GLN A 109 -3.81 -13.32 15.45
C GLN A 109 -4.91 -12.40 15.98
N LEU A 110 -5.74 -11.85 15.09
CA LEU A 110 -6.65 -10.73 15.39
C LEU A 110 -7.51 -10.95 16.64
N GLY A 111 -8.05 -12.16 16.84
CA GLY A 111 -8.89 -12.48 17.99
C GLY A 111 -8.19 -12.36 19.36
N LYS A 112 -6.85 -12.43 19.42
CA LYS A 112 -6.10 -12.20 20.67
C LYS A 112 -5.99 -10.72 21.04
N LEU A 113 -6.21 -9.82 20.08
CA LEU A 113 -6.01 -8.39 20.28
C LEU A 113 -7.21 -7.68 20.88
N GLU A 114 -8.39 -8.30 20.84
CA GLU A 114 -9.66 -7.68 21.24
C GLU A 114 -9.62 -7.17 22.69
N GLU A 115 -9.03 -7.95 23.60
CA GLU A 115 -8.92 -7.59 25.02
C GLU A 115 -7.66 -6.76 25.32
N GLU A 116 -6.50 -7.13 24.77
CA GLU A 116 -5.21 -6.52 25.13
C GLU A 116 -4.94 -5.20 24.41
N MET A 117 -5.40 -5.06 23.15
CA MET A 117 -5.12 -3.91 22.30
C MET A 117 -6.35 -3.53 21.45
N PRO A 118 -7.49 -3.13 22.08
CA PRO A 118 -8.76 -2.95 21.38
C PRO A 118 -8.71 -1.93 20.23
N LEU A 119 -7.92 -0.86 20.38
CA LEU A 119 -7.75 0.13 19.30
C LEU A 119 -6.98 -0.44 18.10
N VAL A 120 -6.00 -1.32 18.35
CA VAL A 120 -5.27 -2.01 17.27
C VAL A 120 -6.17 -3.05 16.62
N TYR A 121 -6.93 -3.79 17.42
CA TYR A 121 -7.94 -4.72 16.93
C TYR A 121 -8.93 -4.03 15.98
N ASP A 122 -9.51 -2.90 16.40
CA ASP A 122 -10.45 -2.12 15.58
C ASP A 122 -9.78 -1.57 14.33
N TRP A 123 -8.57 -1.02 14.45
CA TRP A 123 -7.79 -0.52 13.32
C TRP A 123 -7.52 -1.61 12.26
N LEU A 124 -7.12 -2.80 12.70
CA LEU A 124 -6.82 -3.92 11.82
C LEU A 124 -8.04 -4.48 11.10
N LYS A 125 -9.28 -4.14 11.52
CA LYS A 125 -10.50 -4.49 10.77
C LYS A 125 -10.52 -3.84 9.37
N HIS A 126 -9.83 -2.73 9.17
CA HIS A 126 -9.67 -2.14 7.83
C HIS A 126 -8.79 -2.99 6.89
N ALA A 127 -8.05 -3.97 7.42
CA ALA A 127 -7.31 -4.99 6.67
C ALA A 127 -7.98 -6.38 6.72
N GLU A 128 -9.25 -6.47 7.09
CA GLU A 128 -9.99 -7.73 7.18
C GLU A 128 -10.06 -8.46 5.82
N ALA A 129 -10.10 -7.73 4.71
CA ALA A 129 -10.06 -8.31 3.36
C ALA A 129 -8.77 -9.13 3.15
N THR A 130 -7.61 -8.59 3.53
CA THR A 130 -6.32 -9.30 3.53
C THR A 130 -6.41 -10.57 4.37
N ARG A 131 -6.91 -10.47 5.61
CA ARG A 131 -6.97 -11.62 6.54
C ARG A 131 -7.84 -12.75 5.99
N ARG A 132 -8.97 -12.41 5.38
CA ARG A 132 -9.87 -13.40 4.74
C ARG A 132 -9.19 -14.06 3.55
N LEU A 133 -8.62 -13.26 2.64
CA LEU A 133 -7.90 -13.75 1.46
C LEU A 133 -6.80 -14.72 1.86
N VAL A 134 -5.96 -14.36 2.84
CA VAL A 134 -4.87 -15.19 3.33
C VAL A 134 -5.41 -16.49 3.93
N LYS A 135 -6.44 -16.42 4.76
CA LYS A 135 -7.05 -17.61 5.40
C LYS A 135 -7.67 -18.57 4.39
N GLU A 136 -8.31 -18.05 3.35
CA GLU A 136 -9.01 -18.84 2.33
C GLU A 136 -8.05 -19.48 1.32
N ASN A 137 -6.98 -18.79 0.93
CA ASN A 137 -6.11 -19.22 -0.16
C ASN A 137 -4.76 -19.80 0.29
N TYR A 138 -4.32 -19.51 1.53
CA TYR A 138 -3.00 -19.89 2.03
C TYR A 138 -3.06 -20.49 3.45
N GLY A 139 -4.20 -21.12 3.82
CA GLY A 139 -4.41 -21.67 5.16
C GLY A 139 -3.47 -22.83 5.54
N ASP A 140 -2.78 -23.41 4.56
CA ASP A 140 -1.75 -24.45 4.74
C ASP A 140 -0.35 -23.88 5.04
N ARG A 141 -0.14 -22.57 4.84
CA ARG A 141 1.11 -21.86 5.15
C ARG A 141 1.14 -21.42 6.61
N GLN A 142 2.34 -21.36 7.19
CA GLN A 142 2.55 -21.04 8.61
C GLN A 142 3.82 -20.22 8.82
N GLY A 143 3.99 -19.65 10.01
CA GLY A 143 5.23 -19.02 10.43
C GLY A 143 5.62 -17.80 9.58
N GLU A 144 6.90 -17.72 9.22
CA GLU A 144 7.47 -16.61 8.45
C GLU A 144 6.90 -16.53 7.03
N GLU A 145 6.71 -17.68 6.36
CA GLU A 145 6.15 -17.73 5.00
C GLU A 145 4.73 -17.13 4.96
N LEU A 146 3.87 -17.50 5.92
CA LEU A 146 2.53 -16.92 6.01
C LEU A 146 2.56 -15.40 6.23
N LEU A 147 3.52 -14.91 7.02
CA LEU A 147 3.68 -13.49 7.28
C LEU A 147 4.17 -12.72 6.04
N GLU A 148 5.08 -13.28 5.26
CA GLU A 148 5.54 -12.72 3.99
C GLU A 148 4.39 -12.61 2.99
N ILE A 149 3.63 -13.70 2.80
CA ILE A 149 2.42 -13.71 1.97
C ILE A 149 1.42 -12.67 2.46
N THR A 150 1.16 -12.62 3.77
CA THR A 150 0.22 -11.65 4.36
C THR A 150 0.66 -10.22 4.08
N THR A 151 1.95 -9.94 4.18
CA THR A 151 2.50 -8.60 3.91
C THR A 151 2.34 -8.22 2.44
N ALA A 152 2.59 -9.16 1.52
CA ALA A 152 2.41 -8.94 0.09
C ALA A 152 0.95 -8.69 -0.29
N GLU A 153 0.04 -9.58 0.12
CA GLU A 153 -1.39 -9.46 -0.14
C GLU A 153 -1.99 -8.20 0.53
N HIS A 154 -1.43 -7.80 1.67
CA HIS A 154 -1.83 -6.58 2.36
C HIS A 154 -1.54 -5.33 1.53
N VAL A 155 -0.36 -5.23 0.95
CA VAL A 155 0.03 -4.12 0.06
C VAL A 155 -0.94 -4.02 -1.11
N LEU A 156 -1.27 -5.15 -1.76
CA LEU A 156 -2.20 -5.18 -2.88
C LEU A 156 -3.62 -4.75 -2.45
N THR A 157 -4.09 -5.24 -1.30
CA THR A 157 -5.38 -4.83 -0.73
C THR A 157 -5.43 -3.32 -0.46
N GLN A 158 -4.33 -2.71 -0.02
CA GLN A 158 -4.30 -1.26 0.21
C GLN A 158 -4.33 -0.46 -1.10
N ILE A 159 -3.75 -0.99 -2.18
CA ILE A 159 -3.88 -0.41 -3.52
C ILE A 159 -5.34 -0.46 -3.97
N GLU A 160 -6.04 -1.58 -3.76
CA GLU A 160 -7.48 -1.69 -4.05
C GLU A 160 -8.29 -0.68 -3.22
N ASN A 161 -7.98 -0.51 -1.93
CA ASN A 161 -8.65 0.47 -1.08
C ASN A 161 -8.44 1.90 -1.59
N LEU A 162 -7.22 2.26 -2.01
CA LEU A 162 -6.93 3.58 -2.61
C LEU A 162 -7.78 3.86 -3.84
N GLN A 163 -8.03 2.86 -4.67
CA GLN A 163 -8.85 3.01 -5.89
C GLN A 163 -10.31 3.34 -5.60
N THR A 164 -10.79 3.14 -4.37
CA THR A 164 -12.14 3.53 -3.95
C THR A 164 -12.29 5.02 -3.69
N TYR A 165 -11.19 5.78 -3.56
CA TYR A 165 -11.22 7.21 -3.33
C TYR A 165 -11.55 7.96 -4.62
N PRO A 166 -12.57 8.86 -4.65
CA PRO A 166 -12.97 9.57 -5.87
C PRO A 166 -11.82 10.32 -6.56
N VAL A 167 -10.96 10.98 -5.78
CA VAL A 167 -9.81 11.74 -6.30
C VAL A 167 -8.75 10.85 -6.96
N VAL A 168 -8.53 9.65 -6.40
CA VAL A 168 -7.59 8.65 -6.93
C VAL A 168 -8.18 8.03 -8.18
N HIS A 169 -9.43 7.56 -8.11
CA HIS A 169 -10.14 6.95 -9.22
C HIS A 169 -10.17 7.86 -10.46
N SER A 170 -10.54 9.13 -10.28
CA SER A 170 -10.58 10.12 -11.37
C SER A 170 -9.22 10.35 -12.03
N ARG A 171 -8.14 10.38 -11.25
CA ARG A 171 -6.77 10.59 -11.77
C ARG A 171 -6.20 9.36 -12.46
N LEU A 172 -6.50 8.17 -11.95
CA LEU A 172 -6.15 6.90 -12.60
C LEU A 172 -6.81 6.80 -13.98
N TYR A 173 -8.12 7.08 -14.08
CA TYR A 173 -8.84 7.09 -15.36
C TYR A 173 -8.25 8.08 -16.38
N GLN A 174 -7.69 9.19 -15.91
CA GLN A 174 -7.03 10.20 -16.75
C GLN A 174 -5.56 9.87 -17.08
N ASN A 175 -5.02 8.74 -16.62
CA ASN A 175 -3.59 8.41 -16.70
C ASN A 175 -2.67 9.50 -16.08
N LYS A 176 -3.15 10.19 -15.04
CA LYS A 176 -2.42 11.25 -14.30
C LYS A 176 -1.95 10.81 -12.92
N LEU A 177 -2.14 9.55 -12.58
CA LEU A 177 -1.72 8.98 -11.31
C LEU A 177 -1.25 7.55 -11.53
N LYS A 178 -0.18 7.19 -10.84
CA LYS A 178 0.35 5.83 -10.81
C LYS A 178 0.44 5.36 -9.37
N ILE A 179 0.12 4.10 -9.12
CA ILE A 179 0.21 3.49 -7.78
C ILE A 179 1.17 2.30 -7.87
N TYR A 180 2.11 2.25 -6.94
CA TYR A 180 3.14 1.22 -6.84
C TYR A 180 3.02 0.49 -5.49
N GLY A 181 3.16 -0.83 -5.52
CA GLY A 181 3.21 -1.67 -4.32
C GLY A 181 4.64 -2.10 -4.03
N TRP A 182 5.19 -1.72 -2.88
CA TRP A 182 6.55 -2.05 -2.46
C TRP A 182 6.57 -2.89 -1.18
N ILE A 183 7.60 -3.73 -1.03
CA ILE A 183 7.92 -4.43 0.21
C ILE A 183 9.39 -4.17 0.54
N PHE A 184 9.63 -3.53 1.68
CA PHE A 184 10.99 -3.31 2.19
C PHE A 184 11.43 -4.47 3.11
N HIS A 185 12.51 -5.15 2.73
CA HIS A 185 13.16 -6.16 3.53
C HIS A 185 14.19 -5.54 4.48
N ILE A 186 13.82 -5.43 5.76
CA ILE A 186 14.65 -4.77 6.77
C ILE A 186 16.02 -5.47 6.95
N GLU A 187 16.06 -6.80 6.86
CA GLU A 187 17.28 -7.58 7.10
C GLU A 187 18.29 -7.45 5.96
N THR A 188 17.82 -7.49 4.70
CA THR A 188 18.70 -7.45 3.52
C THR A 188 18.91 -6.03 2.99
N GLY A 189 18.03 -5.09 3.35
CA GLY A 189 18.01 -3.74 2.79
C GLY A 189 17.37 -3.65 1.40
N GLU A 190 16.87 -4.77 0.86
CA GLU A 190 16.26 -4.83 -0.46
C GLU A 190 14.83 -4.29 -0.44
N VAL A 191 14.42 -3.70 -1.55
CA VAL A 191 13.02 -3.36 -1.81
C VAL A 191 12.57 -4.20 -3.00
N LEU A 192 11.40 -4.83 -2.89
CA LEU A 192 10.73 -5.46 -4.02
C LEU A 192 9.53 -4.61 -4.42
N ALA A 193 9.30 -4.49 -5.73
CA ALA A 193 8.14 -3.82 -6.30
C ALA A 193 7.23 -4.85 -6.98
N PHE A 194 5.91 -4.68 -6.82
CA PHE A 194 4.94 -5.49 -7.52
C PHE A 194 4.90 -5.13 -9.00
N ASP A 195 5.07 -6.14 -9.85
CA ASP A 195 4.92 -6.05 -11.29
C ASP A 195 3.53 -6.60 -11.69
N PRO A 196 2.63 -5.78 -12.26
CA PRO A 196 1.28 -6.20 -12.60
C PRO A 196 1.21 -7.16 -13.79
N ASP A 197 2.21 -7.20 -14.67
CA ASP A 197 2.23 -8.14 -15.79
C ASP A 197 2.66 -9.52 -15.31
N LEU A 198 3.71 -9.56 -14.50
CA LEU A 198 4.23 -10.81 -13.93
C LEU A 198 3.38 -11.32 -12.76
N HIS A 199 2.58 -10.46 -12.13
CA HIS A 199 1.84 -10.73 -10.89
C HIS A 199 2.77 -11.20 -9.75
N GLU A 200 3.99 -10.65 -9.70
CA GLU A 200 5.03 -11.03 -8.74
C GLU A 200 5.73 -9.79 -8.17
N PHE A 201 6.29 -9.93 -6.97
CA PHE A 201 7.18 -8.93 -6.40
C PHE A 201 8.62 -9.17 -6.89
N VAL A 202 9.15 -8.23 -7.65
CA VAL A 202 10.47 -8.30 -8.30
C VAL A 202 11.35 -7.12 -7.88
N ALA A 203 12.65 -7.17 -8.20
CA ALA A 203 13.52 -6.02 -7.96
C ALA A 203 13.02 -4.80 -8.77
N PRO A 204 12.96 -3.59 -8.17
CA PRO A 204 12.53 -2.38 -8.87
C PRO A 204 13.41 -2.13 -10.09
N SER A 205 12.81 -2.14 -11.28
CA SER A 205 13.45 -1.67 -12.50
C SER A 205 12.91 -0.29 -12.86
N SER A 206 13.64 0.49 -13.65
CA SER A 206 13.12 1.76 -14.20
C SER A 206 11.92 1.55 -15.15
N GLN A 207 11.55 0.30 -15.43
CA GLN A 207 10.46 -0.12 -16.30
C GLN A 207 9.40 -0.94 -15.54
N VAL A 208 9.17 -0.72 -14.23
CA VAL A 208 8.00 -1.33 -13.57
C VAL A 208 6.75 -0.87 -14.32
N THR A 209 6.06 -1.83 -14.91
CA THR A 209 4.90 -1.61 -15.77
C THR A 209 3.74 -1.06 -14.95
N ASP A 210 3.05 -0.10 -15.55
CA ASP A 210 2.00 0.66 -14.89
C ASP A 210 0.85 -0.27 -14.49
N TYR A 211 0.28 -0.07 -13.30
CA TYR A 211 -0.97 -0.74 -12.91
C TYR A 211 -2.12 -0.21 -13.78
N TYR A 212 -2.31 -0.81 -14.96
CA TYR A 212 -3.40 -0.51 -15.88
C TYR A 212 -4.60 -1.43 -15.58
N VAL A 213 -5.77 -0.85 -15.31
CA VAL A 213 -7.03 -1.60 -15.22
C VAL A 213 -7.67 -1.60 -16.60
N PRO A 214 -7.87 -2.76 -17.26
CA PRO A 214 -8.59 -2.82 -18.53
C PRO A 214 -10.04 -2.38 -18.33
N ASP A 215 -10.53 -1.54 -19.24
CA ASP A 215 -11.91 -1.08 -19.26
C ASP A 215 -12.85 -2.30 -19.43
N ARG A 216 -13.78 -2.51 -18.49
CA ARG A 216 -14.82 -3.53 -18.61
C ARG A 216 -15.95 -2.99 -19.49
N ALA A 217 -15.71 -2.82 -20.78
CA ALA A 217 -16.77 -2.55 -21.74
C ALA A 217 -16.36 -2.99 -23.14
N GLU A 218 -16.60 -4.26 -23.48
CA GLU A 218 -16.94 -4.70 -24.84
C GLU A 218 -17.51 -6.13 -24.79
N ALA A 219 -18.69 -6.27 -24.16
CA ALA A 219 -19.57 -7.39 -24.45
C ALA A 219 -20.50 -6.96 -25.60
N SER A 220 -20.09 -7.34 -26.81
CA SER A 220 -20.85 -7.42 -28.05
C SER A 220 -22.31 -6.92 -28.02
N HIS A 221 -22.55 -5.77 -28.65
CA HIS A 221 -23.83 -5.46 -29.26
C HIS A 221 -24.16 -6.52 -30.33
N ASN A 222 -25.07 -7.42 -30.02
CA ASN A 222 -25.94 -8.04 -31.00
C ASN A 222 -27.37 -7.75 -30.57
N GLY A 223 -28.06 -6.93 -31.36
CA GLY A 223 -29.45 -6.61 -31.14
C GLY A 223 -30.35 -7.82 -31.34
N HIS A 224 -31.44 -7.88 -30.57
CA HIS A 224 -32.77 -8.20 -31.06
C HIS A 224 -33.81 -7.74 -30.03
N SER A 225 -34.96 -7.36 -30.59
CA SER A 225 -36.13 -6.68 -30.04
C SER A 225 -36.81 -7.37 -28.85
N GLU A 226 -37.27 -6.58 -27.87
CA GLU A 226 -38.32 -6.97 -26.90
C GLU A 226 -39.71 -7.11 -27.57
N PRO A 227 -40.68 -7.79 -26.95
CA PRO A 227 -41.52 -7.10 -25.96
C PRO A 227 -41.93 -7.90 -24.70
N ALA A 228 -42.07 -7.14 -23.59
CA ALA A 228 -43.08 -7.16 -22.52
C ALA A 228 -43.30 -8.37 -21.56
N CYS A 229 -43.20 -8.02 -20.26
CA CYS A 229 -43.97 -8.43 -19.07
C CYS A 229 -44.03 -9.91 -18.62
N ASP A 230 -43.39 -10.21 -17.48
CA ASP A 230 -44.06 -10.63 -16.23
C ASP A 230 -43.04 -10.95 -15.11
N LEU A 231 -43.30 -10.49 -13.88
CA LEU A 231 -42.59 -10.89 -12.65
C LEU A 231 -43.21 -12.19 -12.11
N PRO A 232 -42.41 -13.15 -11.61
CA PRO A 232 -42.31 -13.24 -10.14
C PRO A 232 -40.99 -13.82 -9.55
N ASP A 233 -40.75 -13.39 -8.30
CA ASP A 233 -40.24 -14.13 -7.12
C ASP A 233 -38.81 -14.72 -7.02
N HIS A 234 -38.34 -14.70 -5.77
CA HIS A 234 -37.02 -14.93 -5.21
C HIS A 234 -36.23 -16.15 -5.72
N GLY A 235 -34.98 -15.90 -6.13
CA GLY A 235 -33.95 -16.94 -6.34
C GLY A 235 -32.54 -16.37 -6.16
N ALA A 236 -31.79 -16.92 -5.21
CA ALA A 236 -30.44 -16.52 -4.87
C ALA A 236 -29.49 -16.51 -6.08
N VAL A 237 -28.99 -15.33 -6.46
CA VAL A 237 -27.97 -15.18 -7.50
C VAL A 237 -26.63 -15.64 -6.92
N ARG A 238 -26.24 -16.88 -7.26
CA ARG A 238 -24.85 -17.35 -7.13
C ARG A 238 -23.97 -16.46 -8.01
N ARG A 239 -23.11 -15.65 -7.39
CA ARG A 239 -22.03 -14.94 -8.09
C ARG A 239 -21.05 -15.97 -8.67
N PRO A 240 -20.58 -15.80 -9.92
CA PRO A 240 -19.56 -16.68 -10.46
C PRO A 240 -18.24 -16.48 -9.71
N ALA A 241 -17.57 -17.60 -9.43
CA ALA A 241 -16.27 -17.64 -8.76
C ALA A 241 -15.26 -16.80 -9.56
N ARG A 242 -14.64 -15.81 -8.91
CA ARG A 242 -13.49 -15.09 -9.47
C ARG A 242 -12.29 -16.03 -9.41
N SER A 243 -11.61 -16.22 -10.54
CA SER A 243 -10.30 -16.85 -10.60
C SER A 243 -9.28 -15.91 -9.93
N HIS A 244 -9.02 -16.12 -8.64
CA HIS A 244 -7.93 -15.48 -7.95
C HIS A 244 -6.64 -16.19 -8.35
N HIS A 245 -5.80 -15.53 -9.16
CA HIS A 245 -4.41 -15.92 -9.31
C HIS A 245 -3.64 -15.29 -8.15
N ALA A 246 -3.19 -16.15 -7.23
CA ALA A 246 -2.31 -15.83 -6.12
C ALA A 246 -1.04 -15.13 -6.63
N ALA A 247 -0.68 -13.98 -6.04
CA ALA A 247 0.61 -13.36 -6.30
C ALA A 247 1.71 -14.31 -5.81
N VAL A 248 2.59 -14.76 -6.70
CA VAL A 248 3.60 -15.76 -6.33
C VAL A 248 4.77 -15.04 -5.68
N TYR A 249 4.86 -15.15 -4.36
CA TYR A 249 6.01 -14.69 -3.60
C TYR A 249 7.13 -15.74 -3.66
N ARG A 250 8.07 -15.63 -4.60
CA ARG A 250 9.27 -16.50 -4.61
C ARG A 250 10.35 -15.91 -3.71
N THR A 251 10.61 -16.57 -2.59
CA THR A 251 11.77 -16.26 -1.74
C THR A 251 13.05 -16.62 -2.50
N GLY A 252 13.81 -15.60 -2.91
CA GLY A 252 15.13 -15.76 -3.50
C GLY A 252 16.18 -16.17 -2.46
N ARG A 253 16.09 -17.38 -1.89
CA ARG A 253 17.24 -17.98 -1.18
C ARG A 253 18.08 -18.77 -2.17
N SER A 254 19.02 -18.09 -2.83
CA SER A 254 20.16 -18.79 -3.42
C SER A 254 21.03 -19.33 -2.27
N HIS A 255 20.98 -20.65 -2.04
CA HIS A 255 22.00 -21.32 -1.26
C HIS A 255 23.36 -21.11 -1.93
N LEU A 256 24.17 -20.22 -1.36
CA LEU A 256 25.60 -20.18 -1.61
C LEU A 256 26.19 -21.49 -1.05
N SER A 257 26.39 -22.46 -1.93
CA SER A 257 27.26 -23.61 -1.67
C SER A 257 28.69 -23.09 -1.57
N CYS A 258 29.23 -23.04 -0.34
CA CYS A 258 30.67 -22.91 -0.13
C CYS A 258 31.37 -24.11 -0.80
N SER A 259 32.34 -23.79 -1.65
CA SER A 259 33.40 -24.71 -2.10
C SER A 259 34.56 -24.68 -1.11
#